data_AF-A0A1A2KT63-F1
#
_entry.id   AF-A0A1A2KT63-F1
#
_cell.length_a   1.000
_cell.length_b   1.000
_cell.length_c   1.000
_cell.angle_alpha   90.00
_cell.angle_beta   90.00
_cell.angle_gamma   90.00
#
_symmetry.space_group_name_H-M   'P 1'
#
loop_
_entity.id
_entity.type
_entity.pdbx_description
1 polymer ?
#
loop_
_entity_poly.entity_id
_entity_poly.type
_entity_poly.pdbx_seq_one_letter_code
_entity_poly.pdbx_strand_id
1 'polypeptide(L)'
;MALTALGLFAMLMLVIGACRRRIQLARIGDSGNRRGWRPDGTLEWWALALADVGYLLVGVGAPAAALAGLAPLRFADHLLVHATGIAVAVVGIGLTLQAQLGLGASWRIGVDETERTELVTGGPFAIVRNPIFTTLLLTLTGLTLMVPNPIAIAGLLIAIAGIQLQVREVEEPYLRRVHGHTYRDYTTRVGRFLPWLGRTRDETNDAARHYT
;
A
#
# COMPACT_ATOMS: atom_id res chain seq x y z
N MET A 1 23.63 6.75 -3.70
CA MET A 1 22.17 6.51 -3.70
C MET A 1 21.76 5.26 -2.91
N ALA A 2 22.43 4.11 -3.06
CA ALA A 2 22.06 2.87 -2.37
C ALA A 2 21.95 3.01 -0.83
N LEU A 3 22.95 3.59 -0.15
CA LEU A 3 22.90 3.80 1.31
C LEU A 3 21.76 4.73 1.73
N THR A 4 21.50 5.78 0.96
CA THR A 4 20.38 6.70 1.20
C THR A 4 19.03 5.99 1.04
N ALA A 5 18.90 5.14 0.02
CA ALA A 5 17.70 4.32 -0.20
C ALA A 5 17.46 3.33 0.96
N LEU A 6 18.52 2.68 1.46
CA LEU A 6 18.45 1.83 2.66
C LEU A 6 17.99 2.63 3.89
N GLY A 7 18.53 3.84 4.09
CA GLY A 7 18.13 4.72 5.18
C GLY A 7 16.66 5.14 5.11
N LEU A 8 16.18 5.53 3.93
CA LEU A 8 14.76 5.87 3.71
C LEU A 8 13.85 4.65 3.86
N PHE A 9 14.30 3.47 3.41
CA PHE A 9 13.54 2.23 3.61
C PHE A 9 13.48 1.83 5.10
N ALA A 10 14.57 1.98 5.85
CA ALA A 10 14.57 1.78 7.30
C ALA A 10 13.61 2.75 7.99
N MET A 11 13.59 4.03 7.58
CA MET A 11 12.60 5.01 8.07
C MET A 11 11.16 4.58 7.75
N LEU A 12 10.90 4.09 6.53
CA LEU A 12 9.59 3.55 6.15
C LEU A 12 9.18 2.38 7.06
N MET A 13 10.09 1.44 7.34
CA MET A 13 9.83 0.31 8.24
C MET A 13 9.55 0.76 9.67
N LEU A 14 10.22 1.81 10.16
CA LEU A 14 9.92 2.41 11.46
C LEU A 14 8.53 3.04 11.48
N VAL A 15 8.12 3.73 10.40
CA VAL A 15 6.79 4.32 10.26
C VAL A 15 5.71 3.23 10.25
N ILE A 16 5.83 2.24 9.37
CA ILE A 16 4.81 1.19 9.20
C ILE A 16 4.75 0.25 10.41
N GLY A 17 5.89 -0.12 10.96
CA GLY A 17 5.99 -1.09 12.06
C GLY A 17 5.96 -0.44 13.43
N ALA A 18 7.06 0.17 13.83
CA ALA A 18 7.30 0.58 15.22
C ALA A 18 6.40 1.74 15.67
N CYS A 19 6.31 2.81 14.86
CA CYS A 19 5.50 3.99 15.17
C CYS A 19 4.03 3.59 15.28
N ARG A 20 3.54 2.84 14.30
CA ARG A 20 2.16 2.39 14.26
C ARG A 20 1.80 1.42 15.38
N ARG A 21 2.60 0.38 15.60
CA ARG A 21 2.38 -0.57 16.70
C ARG A 21 2.30 0.14 18.04
N ARG A 22 3.15 1.15 18.27
CA ARG A 22 3.11 1.97 19.49
C ARG A 22 1.84 2.82 19.58
N ILE A 23 1.43 3.48 18.50
CA ILE A 23 0.19 4.29 18.48
C ILE A 23 -1.03 3.41 18.76
N GLN A 24 -1.11 2.23 18.16
CA GLN A 24 -2.24 1.32 18.32
C GLN A 24 -2.31 0.76 19.75
N LEU A 25 -1.19 0.28 20.28
CA LEU A 25 -1.09 -0.21 21.66
C LEU A 25 -1.43 0.90 22.67
N ALA A 26 -0.95 2.13 22.44
CA ALA A 26 -1.22 3.25 23.34
C ALA A 26 -2.70 3.70 23.32
N ARG A 27 -3.43 3.49 22.21
CA ARG A 27 -4.83 3.95 22.05
C ARG A 27 -5.86 2.88 22.38
N ILE A 28 -5.58 1.61 22.09
CA ILE A 28 -6.58 0.52 22.14
C ILE A 28 -6.11 -0.65 23.02
N GLY A 29 -4.82 -0.73 23.36
CA GLY A 29 -4.25 -1.88 24.07
C GLY A 29 -4.07 -3.13 23.20
N ASP A 30 -4.49 -3.11 21.93
CA ASP A 30 -4.30 -4.17 20.94
C ASP A 30 -3.30 -3.70 19.86
N SER A 31 -2.49 -4.62 19.35
CA SER A 31 -1.61 -4.38 18.21
C SER A 31 -2.37 -4.32 16.88
N GLY A 32 -3.58 -4.87 16.81
CA GLY A 32 -4.40 -4.95 15.60
C GLY A 32 -3.85 -5.87 14.51
N ASN A 33 -2.76 -6.61 14.78
CA ASN A 33 -2.19 -7.56 13.83
C ASN A 33 -2.85 -8.92 13.98
N ARG A 34 -3.69 -9.30 13.01
CA ARG A 34 -4.36 -10.60 12.95
C ARG A 34 -3.56 -11.60 12.12
N ARG A 35 -2.57 -11.15 11.35
CA ARG A 35 -1.70 -12.02 10.53
C ARG A 35 -0.76 -12.86 11.41
N GLY A 36 -0.88 -14.18 11.26
CA GLY A 36 0.07 -15.15 11.82
C GLY A 36 1.40 -15.17 11.07
N TRP A 37 2.48 -15.49 11.79
CA TRP A 37 3.82 -15.65 11.20
C TRP A 37 3.96 -16.91 10.34
N ARG A 38 3.08 -17.90 10.55
CA ARG A 38 3.07 -19.15 9.78
C ARG A 38 2.09 -19.02 8.60
N PRO A 39 2.42 -19.59 7.43
CA PRO A 39 1.44 -19.71 6.36
C PRO A 39 0.23 -20.50 6.86
N ASP A 40 -0.93 -19.88 6.81
CA ASP A 40 -2.22 -20.49 7.15
C ASP A 40 -2.94 -21.06 5.91
N GLY A 41 -2.32 -20.92 4.73
CA GLY A 41 -2.86 -21.35 3.44
C GLY A 41 -3.89 -20.39 2.85
N THR A 42 -4.21 -19.29 3.54
CA THR A 42 -5.18 -18.31 3.05
C THR A 42 -4.61 -17.47 1.90
N LEU A 43 -5.51 -17.01 1.03
CA LEU A 43 -5.13 -16.09 -0.06
C LEU A 43 -4.55 -14.78 0.49
N GLU A 44 -5.09 -14.31 1.62
CA GLU A 44 -4.61 -13.14 2.34
C GLU A 44 -3.13 -13.25 2.72
N TRP A 45 -2.74 -14.37 3.33
CA TRP A 45 -1.37 -14.56 3.76
C TRP A 45 -0.39 -14.53 2.58
N TRP A 46 -0.75 -15.21 1.48
CA TRP A 46 0.07 -15.25 0.27
C TRP A 46 0.13 -13.90 -0.46
N ALA A 47 -0.98 -13.16 -0.51
CA ALA A 47 -1.01 -11.84 -1.12
C ALA A 47 -0.11 -10.85 -0.36
N LEU A 48 -0.18 -10.86 0.97
CA LEU A 48 0.69 -10.05 1.82
C LEU A 48 2.15 -10.51 1.73
N ALA A 49 2.43 -11.81 1.72
CA ALA A 49 3.78 -12.33 1.57
C ALA A 49 4.41 -11.93 0.22
N LEU A 50 3.62 -11.99 -0.86
CA LEU A 50 4.06 -11.53 -2.18
C LEU A 50 4.38 -10.04 -2.16
N ALA A 51 3.52 -9.22 -1.53
CA ALA A 51 3.78 -7.80 -1.36
C ALA A 51 5.08 -7.56 -0.56
N ASP A 52 5.26 -8.24 0.58
CA ASP A 52 6.46 -8.15 1.44
C ASP A 52 7.75 -8.49 0.69
N VAL A 53 7.73 -9.54 -0.13
CA VAL A 53 8.86 -9.90 -1.01
C VAL A 53 9.18 -8.73 -1.94
N GLY A 54 8.17 -8.13 -2.56
CA GLY A 54 8.35 -6.94 -3.39
C GLY A 54 8.97 -5.77 -2.62
N TYR A 55 8.46 -5.46 -1.42
CA TYR A 55 9.01 -4.42 -0.54
C TYR A 55 10.49 -4.67 -0.21
N LEU A 56 10.84 -5.90 0.17
CA LEU A 56 12.21 -6.25 0.55
C LEU A 56 13.16 -6.23 -0.65
N LEU A 57 12.69 -6.65 -1.84
CA LEU A 57 13.49 -6.55 -3.06
C LEU A 57 13.81 -5.09 -3.42
N VAL A 58 12.84 -4.18 -3.32
CA VAL A 58 13.09 -2.75 -3.58
C VAL A 58 13.94 -2.11 -2.48
N GLY A 59 13.57 -2.34 -1.22
CA GLY A 59 14.14 -1.64 -0.07
C GLY A 59 15.51 -2.15 0.38
N VAL A 60 15.80 -3.43 0.16
CA VAL A 60 17.04 -4.08 0.60
C VAL A 60 17.75 -4.73 -0.57
N GLY A 61 17.06 -5.57 -1.34
CA GLY A 61 17.66 -6.35 -2.43
C GLY A 61 18.35 -5.49 -3.49
N ALA A 62 17.67 -4.45 -3.97
CA ALA A 62 18.19 -3.56 -4.99
C ALA A 62 19.36 -2.70 -4.49
N PRO A 63 19.30 -2.02 -3.34
CA PRO A 63 20.45 -1.34 -2.76
C PRO A 63 21.62 -2.29 -2.47
N ALA A 64 21.37 -3.48 -1.92
CA ALA A 64 22.42 -4.46 -1.63
C ALA A 64 23.11 -4.94 -2.91
N ALA A 65 22.35 -5.22 -3.96
CA ALA A 65 22.91 -5.59 -5.26
C ALA A 65 23.71 -4.44 -5.88
N ALA A 66 23.25 -3.19 -5.75
CA ALA A 66 24.00 -2.03 -6.21
C ALA A 66 25.32 -1.87 -5.44
N LEU A 67 25.33 -2.09 -4.13
CA LEU A 67 26.55 -2.11 -3.30
C LEU A 67 27.48 -3.27 -3.67
N ALA A 68 26.93 -4.39 -4.14
CA ALA A 68 27.68 -5.54 -4.67
C ALA A 68 28.15 -5.35 -6.12
N GLY A 69 27.92 -4.19 -6.73
CA GLY A 69 28.42 -3.85 -8.08
C GLY A 69 27.43 -4.05 -9.23
N LEU A 70 26.16 -4.37 -8.96
CA LEU A 70 25.15 -4.42 -10.00
C LEU A 70 24.91 -3.02 -10.58
N ALA A 71 25.18 -2.85 -11.87
CA ALA A 71 25.01 -1.58 -12.56
C ALA A 71 23.53 -1.16 -12.64
N PRO A 72 23.24 0.16 -12.55
CA PRO A 72 21.90 0.68 -12.82
C PRO A 72 21.55 0.55 -14.30
N LEU A 73 20.25 0.65 -14.60
CA LEU A 73 19.73 0.75 -15.94
C LEU A 73 20.17 2.09 -16.54
N ARG A 74 20.99 2.04 -17.60
CA ARG A 74 21.68 3.21 -18.17
C ARG A 74 20.76 4.39 -18.52
N PHE A 75 19.54 4.12 -18.97
CA PHE A 75 18.57 5.16 -19.34
C PHE A 75 17.98 5.91 -18.13
N ALA A 76 18.13 5.36 -16.92
CA ALA A 76 17.61 5.93 -15.68
C ALA A 76 18.73 6.43 -14.74
N ASP A 77 20.00 6.27 -15.12
CA ASP A 77 21.17 6.59 -14.30
C ASP A 77 21.61 8.06 -14.47
N HIS A 78 20.73 8.99 -14.09
CA HIS A 78 20.96 10.43 -14.19
C HIS A 78 20.54 11.15 -12.90
N LEU A 79 21.23 12.25 -12.58
CA LEU A 79 21.03 13.02 -11.35
C LEU A 79 19.56 13.42 -11.11
N LEU A 80 18.86 13.87 -12.16
CA LEU A 80 17.47 14.29 -12.06
C LEU A 80 16.54 13.13 -11.65
N VAL A 81 16.80 11.92 -12.14
CA VAL A 81 16.02 10.72 -11.77
C VAL A 81 16.25 10.38 -10.31
N HIS A 82 17.50 10.40 -9.85
CA HIS A 82 17.84 10.13 -8.45
C HIS A 82 17.26 11.18 -7.49
N ALA A 83 17.35 12.47 -7.85
CA ALA A 83 16.79 13.57 -7.07
C ALA A 83 15.25 13.48 -6.98
N THR A 84 14.61 13.17 -8.10
CA THR A 84 13.16 12.92 -8.15
C THR A 84 12.79 11.72 -7.28
N GLY A 85 13.59 10.64 -7.33
CA GLY A 85 13.40 9.45 -6.50
C GLY A 85 13.42 9.76 -5.01
N ILE A 86 14.37 10.58 -4.55
CA ILE A 86 14.43 11.04 -3.14
C ILE A 86 13.16 11.82 -2.78
N ALA A 87 12.78 12.81 -3.59
CA ALA A 87 11.61 13.64 -3.32
C ALA A 87 10.33 12.78 -3.25
N VAL A 88 10.14 11.87 -4.21
CA VAL A 88 8.99 10.96 -4.27
C VAL A 88 8.98 10.01 -3.06
N ALA A 89 10.13 9.44 -2.67
CA ALA A 89 10.22 8.55 -1.52
C ALA A 89 9.90 9.28 -0.20
N VAL A 90 10.45 10.48 0.02
CA VAL A 90 10.22 11.27 1.24
C VAL A 90 8.75 11.69 1.34
N VAL A 91 8.17 12.20 0.24
CA VAL A 91 6.74 12.55 0.19
C VAL A 91 5.88 11.31 0.45
N GLY A 92 6.21 10.17 -0.18
CA GLY A 92 5.51 8.90 0.03
C GLY A 92 5.53 8.44 1.49
N ILE A 93 6.66 8.54 2.19
CA ILE A 93 6.78 8.20 3.61
C ILE A 93 5.87 9.11 4.45
N GLY A 94 5.92 10.43 4.21
CA GLY A 94 5.08 11.40 4.92
C GLY A 94 3.58 11.15 4.71
N LEU A 95 3.17 10.89 3.47
CA LEU A 95 1.78 10.56 3.14
C LEU A 95 1.36 9.21 3.72
N THR A 96 2.26 8.23 3.80
CA THR A 96 2.00 6.95 4.45
C THR A 96 1.69 7.16 5.93
N LEU A 97 2.49 7.97 6.63
CA LEU A 97 2.21 8.30 8.03
C LEU A 97 0.85 8.98 8.18
N GLN A 98 0.52 9.96 7.33
CA GLN A 98 -0.80 10.62 7.34
C GLN A 98 -1.95 9.65 7.07
N ALA A 99 -1.83 8.76 6.08
CA ALA A 99 -2.82 7.73 5.78
C ALA A 99 -3.05 6.76 6.95
N GLN A 100 -1.98 6.39 7.66
CA GLN A 100 -2.07 5.54 8.85
C GLN A 100 -2.77 6.25 10.01
N LEU A 101 -2.44 7.52 10.26
CA LEU A 101 -3.10 8.31 11.29
C LEU A 101 -4.59 8.50 11.01
N GLY A 102 -4.97 8.58 9.73
CA GLY A 102 -6.37 8.69 9.29
C GLY A 102 -7.24 7.46 9.60
N LEU A 103 -6.66 6.25 9.76
CA LEU A 103 -7.42 5.08 10.21
C LEU A 103 -7.73 5.10 11.71
N GLY A 104 -6.94 5.84 12.51
CA GLY A 104 -7.15 5.93 13.95
C GLY A 104 -7.34 4.56 14.61
N ALA A 105 -8.44 4.39 15.33
CA ALA A 105 -8.75 3.16 16.06
C ALA A 105 -9.20 1.99 15.15
N SER A 106 -9.62 2.27 13.92
CA SER A 106 -10.17 1.26 13.00
C SER A 106 -9.08 0.46 12.27
N TRP A 107 -7.80 0.74 12.51
CA TRP A 107 -6.73 0.02 11.84
C TRP A 107 -6.55 -1.42 12.35
N ARG A 108 -6.44 -2.36 11.40
CA ARG A 108 -5.99 -3.74 11.61
C ARG A 108 -5.10 -4.21 10.45
N ILE A 109 -4.21 -5.17 10.70
CA ILE A 109 -3.53 -5.96 9.66
C ILE A 109 -4.28 -7.27 9.54
N GLY A 110 -4.81 -7.50 8.34
CA GLY A 110 -5.54 -8.70 8.00
C GLY A 110 -7.02 -8.63 8.35
N VAL A 111 -7.78 -9.58 7.79
CA VAL A 111 -9.23 -9.64 7.96
C VAL A 111 -9.56 -10.60 9.10
N ASP A 112 -10.26 -10.09 10.12
CA ASP A 112 -10.94 -10.93 11.11
C ASP A 112 -12.44 -10.86 10.84
N GLU A 113 -13.04 -11.98 10.42
CA GLU A 113 -14.46 -12.05 10.08
C GLU A 113 -15.37 -11.89 11.31
N THR A 114 -14.82 -12.01 12.53
CA THR A 114 -15.58 -11.88 13.77
C THR A 114 -15.68 -10.43 14.27
N GLU A 115 -14.86 -9.52 13.73
CA GLU A 115 -14.81 -8.12 14.15
C GLU A 115 -15.53 -7.21 13.15
N ARG A 116 -16.53 -6.46 13.61
CA ARG A 116 -17.18 -5.40 12.81
C ARG A 116 -16.45 -4.08 13.06
N THR A 117 -15.57 -3.72 12.14
CA THR A 117 -14.95 -2.38 12.11
C THR A 117 -15.91 -1.36 11.51
N GLU A 118 -15.80 -0.08 11.88
CA GLU A 118 -16.51 0.99 11.18
C GLU A 118 -15.82 1.31 9.84
N LEU A 119 -16.62 1.56 8.80
CA LEU A 119 -16.09 1.96 7.50
C LEU A 119 -15.57 3.40 7.55
N VAL A 120 -14.24 3.55 7.52
CA VAL A 120 -13.60 4.87 7.47
C VAL A 120 -13.66 5.43 6.04
N THR A 121 -14.34 6.57 5.88
CA THR A 121 -14.48 7.25 4.58
C THR A 121 -13.96 8.70 4.58
N GLY A 122 -13.46 9.17 5.72
CA GLY A 122 -12.94 10.54 5.90
C GLY A 122 -11.43 10.67 5.67
N GLY A 123 -10.94 11.91 5.64
CA GLY A 123 -9.52 12.21 5.52
C GLY A 123 -8.91 11.61 4.24
N PRO A 124 -7.76 10.90 4.31
CA PRO A 124 -7.15 10.25 3.15
C PRO A 124 -8.06 9.25 2.42
N PHE A 125 -9.01 8.62 3.13
CA PHE A 125 -9.98 7.69 2.57
C PHE A 125 -11.05 8.37 1.71
N ALA A 126 -11.26 9.68 1.88
CA ALA A 126 -12.14 10.44 0.98
C ALA A 126 -11.53 10.64 -0.43
N ILE A 127 -10.19 10.51 -0.55
CA ILE A 127 -9.45 10.74 -1.80
C ILE A 127 -9.29 9.45 -2.58
N VAL A 128 -8.79 8.40 -1.92
CA VAL A 128 -8.65 7.04 -2.47
C VAL A 128 -9.03 6.02 -1.41
N ARG A 129 -9.60 4.88 -1.83
CA ARG A 129 -10.10 3.87 -0.89
C ARG A 129 -8.99 3.10 -0.18
N ASN A 130 -7.82 3.00 -0.80
CA ASN A 130 -6.64 2.31 -0.28
C ASN A 130 -5.44 3.26 -0.15
N PRO A 131 -5.52 4.32 0.68
CA PRO A 131 -4.51 5.39 0.70
C PRO A 131 -3.16 4.87 1.19
N ILE A 132 -3.14 3.97 2.17
CA ILE A 132 -1.90 3.40 2.70
C ILE A 132 -1.16 2.63 1.60
N PHE A 133 -1.82 1.70 0.91
CA PHE A 133 -1.19 0.97 -0.20
C PHE A 133 -0.75 1.90 -1.33
N THR A 134 -1.52 2.95 -1.61
CA THR A 134 -1.18 3.96 -2.62
C THR A 134 0.12 4.69 -2.28
N THR A 135 0.25 5.18 -1.04
CA THR A 135 1.45 5.93 -0.62
C THR A 135 2.65 5.03 -0.42
N LEU A 136 2.43 3.76 -0.07
CA LEU A 136 3.48 2.75 -0.04
C LEU A 136 4.04 2.48 -1.45
N LEU A 137 3.18 2.28 -2.45
CA LEU A 137 3.61 2.15 -3.85
C LEU A 137 4.32 3.41 -4.36
N LEU A 138 3.87 4.59 -3.95
CA LEU A 138 4.56 5.85 -4.26
C LEU A 138 5.98 5.86 -3.66
N THR A 139 6.12 5.47 -2.39
CA THR A 139 7.42 5.38 -1.73
C THR A 139 8.35 4.39 -2.43
N LEU A 140 7.84 3.18 -2.74
CA LEU A 140 8.58 2.17 -3.48
C LEU A 140 9.01 2.66 -4.85
N THR A 141 8.14 3.37 -5.56
CA THR A 141 8.49 3.99 -6.85
C THR A 141 9.66 4.96 -6.68
N GLY A 142 9.62 5.81 -5.65
CA GLY A 142 10.74 6.70 -5.32
C GLY A 142 12.05 5.96 -5.05
N LEU A 143 12.00 4.88 -4.24
CA LEU A 143 13.17 4.04 -3.96
C LEU A 143 13.72 3.36 -5.22
N THR A 144 12.83 2.88 -6.10
CA THR A 144 13.21 2.31 -7.39
C THR A 144 13.89 3.34 -8.29
N LEU A 145 13.43 4.60 -8.30
CA LEU A 145 14.08 5.68 -9.04
C LEU A 145 15.45 6.05 -8.45
N MET A 146 15.66 5.90 -7.13
CA MET A 146 16.96 6.14 -6.50
C MET A 146 18.00 5.06 -6.84
N VAL A 147 17.56 3.81 -7.02
CA VAL A 147 18.42 2.66 -7.34
C VAL A 147 17.81 1.90 -8.53
N PRO A 148 17.84 2.47 -9.75
CA PRO A 148 17.07 1.97 -10.88
C PRO A 148 17.76 0.76 -11.54
N ASN A 149 17.77 -0.38 -10.86
CA ASN A 149 18.31 -1.65 -11.36
C ASN A 149 17.19 -2.69 -11.58
N PRO A 150 17.45 -3.81 -12.29
CA PRO A 150 16.43 -4.81 -12.57
C PRO A 150 15.73 -5.38 -11.33
N ILE A 151 16.44 -5.49 -10.20
CA ILE A 151 15.88 -5.98 -8.93
C ILE A 151 14.85 -5.00 -8.38
N ALA A 152 15.12 -3.70 -8.45
CA ALA A 152 14.18 -2.67 -8.00
C ALA A 152 12.91 -2.65 -8.85
N ILE A 153 13.03 -2.84 -10.16
CA ILE A 153 11.87 -2.90 -11.07
C ILE A 153 11.06 -4.17 -10.79
N ALA A 154 11.71 -5.33 -10.71
CA ALA A 154 11.05 -6.59 -10.38
C ALA A 154 10.35 -6.52 -9.01
N GLY A 155 11.03 -6.00 -8.00
CA GLY A 155 10.48 -5.81 -6.66
C GLY A 155 9.25 -4.90 -6.66
N LEU A 156 9.29 -3.79 -7.39
CA LEU A 156 8.15 -2.88 -7.52
C LEU A 156 6.95 -3.55 -8.19
N LEU A 157 7.17 -4.30 -9.29
CA LEU A 157 6.11 -5.04 -9.97
C LEU A 157 5.50 -6.13 -9.09
N ILE A 158 6.34 -6.86 -8.34
CA ILE A 158 5.91 -7.87 -7.38
C ILE A 158 5.08 -7.24 -6.25
N ALA A 159 5.51 -6.09 -5.71
CA ALA A 159 4.78 -5.37 -4.69
C ALA A 159 3.41 -4.90 -5.21
N ILE A 160 3.35 -4.36 -6.44
CA ILE A 160 2.10 -3.99 -7.11
C ILE A 160 1.19 -5.21 -7.24
N ALA A 161 1.70 -6.36 -7.69
CA ALA A 161 0.92 -7.58 -7.85
C ALA A 161 0.34 -8.07 -6.51
N GLY A 162 1.17 -8.15 -5.46
CA GLY A 162 0.74 -8.57 -4.12
C GLY A 162 -0.32 -7.64 -3.53
N ILE A 163 -0.13 -6.32 -3.66
CA ILE A 163 -1.11 -5.32 -3.20
C ILE A 163 -2.42 -5.39 -3.98
N GLN A 164 -2.35 -5.57 -5.30
CA GLN A 164 -3.56 -5.73 -6.12
C GLN A 164 -4.33 -6.98 -5.72
N LEU A 165 -3.64 -8.10 -5.47
CA LEU A 165 -4.25 -9.34 -5.02
C LEU A 165 -4.91 -9.16 -3.65
N GLN A 166 -4.17 -8.57 -2.69
CA GLN A 166 -4.67 -8.30 -1.34
C GLN A 166 -5.93 -7.43 -1.36
N VAL A 167 -5.91 -6.32 -2.11
CA VAL A 167 -7.05 -5.40 -2.14
C VAL A 167 -8.24 -6.04 -2.86
N ARG A 168 -8.04 -6.61 -4.06
CA ARG A 168 -9.15 -7.03 -4.92
C ARG A 168 -9.80 -8.34 -4.47
N GLU A 169 -9.00 -9.28 -4.00
CA GLU A 169 -9.47 -10.63 -3.70
C GLU A 169 -9.71 -10.87 -2.21
N VAL A 170 -9.22 -9.97 -1.35
CA VAL A 170 -9.36 -10.13 0.11
C VAL A 170 -10.11 -8.96 0.73
N GLU A 171 -9.55 -7.74 0.69
CA GLU A 171 -10.11 -6.59 1.42
C GLU A 171 -11.43 -6.10 0.84
N GLU A 172 -11.52 -5.83 -0.46
CA GLU A 172 -12.76 -5.33 -1.05
C GLU A 172 -13.94 -6.33 -0.96
N PRO A 173 -13.75 -7.64 -1.19
CA PRO A 173 -14.80 -8.63 -0.95
C PRO A 173 -15.26 -8.66 0.50
N TYR A 174 -14.34 -8.61 1.46
CA TYR A 174 -14.69 -8.53 2.88
C TYR A 174 -15.48 -7.27 3.20
N LEU A 175 -15.01 -6.09 2.77
CA LEU A 175 -15.70 -4.82 3.00
C LEU A 175 -17.10 -4.79 2.35
N ARG A 176 -17.25 -5.39 1.16
CA ARG A 176 -18.58 -5.57 0.54
C ARG A 176 -19.50 -6.45 1.40
N ARG A 177 -19.00 -7.58 1.93
CA ARG A 177 -19.80 -8.47 2.78
C ARG A 177 -20.23 -7.80 4.09
N VAL A 178 -19.32 -7.08 4.75
CA VAL A 178 -19.57 -6.48 6.07
C VAL A 178 -20.42 -5.21 6.01
N HIS A 179 -20.19 -4.35 5.01
CA HIS A 179 -20.80 -3.02 4.94
C HIS A 179 -21.89 -2.87 3.86
N GLY A 180 -22.05 -3.85 2.97
CA GLY A 180 -23.12 -3.88 1.97
C GLY A 180 -23.24 -2.60 1.16
N HIS A 181 -24.43 -1.98 1.21
CA HIS A 181 -24.77 -0.77 0.46
C HIS A 181 -23.86 0.42 0.78
N THR A 182 -23.48 0.63 2.04
CA THR A 182 -22.63 1.77 2.43
C THR A 182 -21.27 1.72 1.73
N TYR A 183 -20.69 0.53 1.59
CA TYR A 183 -19.43 0.37 0.87
C TYR A 183 -19.61 0.55 -0.64
N ARG A 184 -20.71 0.02 -1.21
CA ARG A 184 -21.02 0.22 -2.64
C ARG A 184 -21.15 1.70 -3.00
N ASP A 185 -21.88 2.48 -2.20
CA ASP A 185 -22.05 3.92 -2.43
C ASP A 185 -20.73 4.68 -2.27
N TYR A 186 -19.84 4.18 -1.41
CA TYR A 186 -18.50 4.72 -1.28
C TYR A 186 -17.62 4.42 -2.50
N THR A 187 -17.73 3.23 -3.11
CA THR A 187 -16.93 2.85 -4.28
C THR A 187 -17.33 3.58 -5.56
N THR A 188 -18.53 4.17 -5.64
CA THR A 188 -18.92 5.03 -6.77
C THR A 188 -18.28 6.41 -6.73
N ARG A 189 -17.99 6.92 -5.51
CA ARG A 189 -17.42 8.25 -5.29
C ARG A 189 -15.89 8.28 -5.27
N VAL A 190 -15.27 7.21 -4.78
CA VAL A 190 -13.83 7.20 -4.47
C VAL A 190 -13.10 6.10 -5.26
N GLY A 191 -12.00 6.46 -5.93
CA GLY A 191 -11.18 5.52 -6.70
C GLY A 191 -10.35 4.59 -5.82
N ARG A 192 -9.89 3.46 -6.36
CA ARG A 192 -9.25 2.38 -5.58
C ARG A 192 -7.87 2.79 -5.05
N PHE A 193 -6.97 3.17 -5.96
CA PHE A 193 -5.59 3.60 -5.66
C PHE A 193 -5.28 5.01 -6.19
N LEU A 194 -6.09 5.52 -7.11
CA LEU A 194 -5.98 6.88 -7.65
C LEU A 194 -7.38 7.49 -7.65
N PRO A 195 -7.54 8.80 -7.43
CA PRO A 195 -8.84 9.40 -7.09
C PRO A 195 -9.97 9.08 -8.07
N TRP A 196 -9.64 8.92 -9.34
CA TRP A 196 -10.57 8.74 -10.46
C TRP A 196 -10.63 7.31 -10.99
N LEU A 197 -9.63 6.47 -10.68
CA LEU A 197 -9.48 5.14 -11.27
C LEU A 197 -10.04 4.05 -10.35
N GLY A 198 -10.79 3.12 -10.95
CA GLY A 198 -11.41 2.01 -10.21
C GLY A 198 -12.63 2.42 -9.38
N ARG A 199 -13.33 3.51 -9.76
CA ARG A 199 -14.69 3.77 -9.26
C ARG A 199 -15.66 2.77 -9.89
N THR A 200 -16.60 2.24 -9.11
CA THR A 200 -17.67 1.39 -9.65
C THR A 200 -18.75 2.28 -10.26
N ARG A 201 -19.36 1.84 -11.36
CA ARG A 201 -20.55 2.52 -11.89
C ARG A 201 -21.77 2.09 -11.08
N ASP A 202 -22.70 3.01 -10.91
CA ASP A 202 -23.99 2.73 -10.30
C ASP A 202 -24.88 2.06 -11.37
N GLU A 203 -25.00 0.73 -11.33
CA GLU A 203 -25.78 -0.05 -12.30
C GLU A 203 -27.27 0.36 -12.32
N THR A 204 -27.76 0.96 -11.23
CA THR A 204 -29.10 1.51 -11.10
C THR A 204 -29.41 2.68 -12.05
N ASN A 205 -28.40 3.41 -12.55
CA ASN A 205 -28.62 4.58 -13.42
C ASN A 205 -28.49 4.23 -14.92
N ASP A 206 -27.80 3.14 -15.28
CA ASP A 206 -27.72 2.68 -16.67
C ASP A 206 -29.01 1.97 -17.12
N ALA A 207 -29.69 1.25 -16.22
CA ALA A 207 -30.99 0.67 -16.51
C ALA A 207 -32.04 1.75 -16.84
N ALA A 208 -32.04 2.89 -16.15
CA ALA A 208 -32.99 3.98 -16.41
C ALA A 208 -32.73 4.72 -17.75
N ARG A 209 -31.49 4.73 -18.25
CA ARG A 209 -31.10 5.40 -19.50
C ARG A 209 -31.32 4.57 -20.76
N HIS A 210 -31.57 3.27 -20.63
CA HIS A 210 -31.89 2.40 -21.77
C HIS A 210 -33.40 2.24 -22.04
N TYR A 211 -34.26 2.86 -21.21
CA TYR A 211 -35.71 2.91 -21.40
C TYR A 211 -36.26 4.31 -21.73
N THR A 212 -35.38 5.27 -22.07
CA THR A 212 -35.76 6.59 -22.60
C THR A 212 -35.20 6.77 -24.01
#